data_AF-A0A1M7RS48-F1
#
_entry.id   AF-A0A1M7RS48-F1
#
_cell.length_a   1.000
_cell.length_b   1.000
_cell.length_c   1.000
_cell.angle_alpha   90.00
_cell.angle_beta   90.00
_cell.angle_gamma   90.00
#
_symmetry.space_group_name_H-M   'P 1'
#
loop_
_entity.id
_entity.type
_entity.pdbx_description
1 polymer ?
#
loop_
_entity_poly.entity_id
_entity_poly.type
_entity_poly.pdbx_seq_one_letter_code
_entity_poly.pdbx_strand_id
1 'polypeptide(L)'
;MSHPAQAPYQQYPPFQPPAPPRRGAGLAIASMVLGIIALLTSWIPIVNNLAAVLALVGLGLGIPALLRARRGTAGGTGLAITGLVTSVVALVLVVVTQLFYSAVIDEVERSIDEELSSAPADAVAPGLTEPAIGDEAAPAADVVALGVPAQVGDYQVTVDAVQLDGDAAVAAANEFNEAPTGQYLITQLTVTYTGAEEGMPGWDLSAVFHGTDARQYSDADCMAVLADDAMDAPTLNPGGTDTFQFCMDVPPSAIPGGQLSVEPTMSFDDERVFYAVQ
;
A
#
# COMPACT_ATOMS: atom_id res chain seq x y z
N MET A 1 -75.08 -51.78 -34.00
CA MET A 1 -74.67 -51.61 -32.59
C MET A 1 -73.27 -51.02 -32.61
N SER A 2 -73.14 -49.72 -32.40
CA SER A 2 -71.86 -49.00 -32.38
C SER A 2 -71.46 -48.73 -30.93
N HIS A 3 -70.35 -49.33 -30.50
CA HIS A 3 -69.77 -49.08 -29.18
C HIS A 3 -69.03 -47.73 -29.16
N PRO A 4 -69.16 -46.90 -28.12
CA PRO A 4 -68.38 -45.67 -28.00
C PRO A 4 -66.92 -45.99 -27.70
N ALA A 5 -66.02 -45.23 -28.34
CA ALA A 5 -64.58 -45.34 -28.16
C ALA A 5 -64.17 -44.90 -26.74
N GLN A 6 -63.37 -45.73 -26.05
CA GLN A 6 -62.79 -45.41 -24.75
C GLN A 6 -61.63 -44.41 -24.92
N ALA A 7 -61.64 -43.35 -24.10
CA ALA A 7 -60.56 -42.37 -24.04
C ALA A 7 -59.32 -42.95 -23.31
N PRO A 8 -58.09 -42.59 -23.73
CA PRO A 8 -56.88 -43.13 -23.14
C PRO A 8 -56.63 -42.57 -21.73
N TYR A 9 -56.29 -43.46 -20.80
CA TYR A 9 -55.92 -43.15 -19.42
C TYR A 9 -54.59 -42.37 -19.39
N GLN A 10 -54.56 -41.20 -18.76
CA GLN A 10 -53.32 -40.46 -18.50
C GLN A 10 -52.60 -41.04 -17.29
N GLN A 11 -51.31 -41.37 -17.45
CA GLN A 11 -50.43 -41.82 -16.38
C GLN A 11 -49.94 -40.63 -15.57
N TYR A 12 -50.04 -40.70 -14.24
CA TYR A 12 -49.65 -39.62 -13.35
C TYR A 12 -48.17 -39.78 -12.98
N PRO A 13 -47.37 -38.70 -12.91
CA PRO A 13 -45.95 -38.80 -12.62
C PRO A 13 -45.70 -39.30 -11.18
N PRO A 14 -44.61 -40.06 -10.93
CA PRO A 14 -44.31 -40.61 -9.62
C PRO A 14 -43.96 -39.51 -8.61
N PHE A 15 -44.52 -39.65 -7.41
CA PHE A 15 -44.25 -38.78 -6.25
C PHE A 15 -42.79 -38.91 -5.81
N GLN A 16 -42.04 -37.80 -5.83
CA GLN A 16 -40.67 -37.74 -5.29
C GLN A 16 -40.70 -37.34 -3.81
N PRO A 17 -40.05 -38.09 -2.91
CA PRO A 17 -40.00 -37.72 -1.50
C PRO A 17 -39.17 -36.43 -1.28
N PRO A 18 -39.52 -35.60 -0.27
CA PRO A 18 -38.77 -34.40 0.04
C PRO A 18 -37.31 -34.71 0.41
N ALA A 19 -36.37 -33.96 -0.15
CA ALA A 19 -34.96 -34.08 0.19
C ALA A 19 -34.72 -33.73 1.68
N PRO A 20 -33.83 -34.44 2.39
CA PRO A 20 -33.56 -34.17 3.80
C PRO A 20 -32.98 -32.75 4.01
N PRO A 21 -33.30 -32.08 5.13
CA PRO A 21 -32.80 -30.74 5.43
C PRO A 21 -31.27 -30.74 5.53
N ARG A 22 -30.62 -29.83 4.80
CA ARG A 22 -29.16 -29.65 4.81
C ARG A 22 -28.71 -29.22 6.22
N ARG A 23 -27.84 -30.02 6.87
CA ARG A 23 -27.25 -29.69 8.17
C ARG A 23 -26.36 -28.46 8.02
N GLY A 24 -26.52 -27.46 8.89
CA GLY A 24 -25.84 -26.16 8.77
C GLY A 24 -24.32 -26.24 8.82
N ALA A 25 -23.66 -25.60 7.86
CA ALA A 25 -22.19 -25.54 7.72
C ALA A 25 -21.59 -24.17 8.10
N GLY A 26 -22.38 -23.27 8.70
CA GLY A 26 -21.98 -21.87 8.91
C GLY A 26 -20.69 -21.68 9.70
N LEU A 27 -20.46 -22.48 10.75
CA LEU A 27 -19.22 -22.42 11.54
C LEU A 27 -17.97 -22.85 10.75
N ALA A 28 -18.10 -23.85 9.87
CA ALA A 28 -17.00 -24.33 9.05
C ALA A 28 -16.65 -23.33 7.93
N ILE A 29 -17.67 -22.68 7.36
CA ILE A 29 -17.49 -21.61 6.38
C ILE A 29 -16.81 -20.41 7.05
N ALA A 30 -17.27 -19.99 8.24
CA ALA A 30 -16.67 -18.89 8.99
C ALA A 30 -15.19 -19.14 9.31
N SER A 31 -14.82 -20.34 9.80
CA SER A 31 -13.41 -20.66 10.06
C SER A 31 -12.54 -20.64 8.81
N MET A 32 -13.07 -21.07 7.66
CA MET A 32 -12.31 -21.06 6.40
C MET A 32 -12.11 -19.64 5.89
N VAL A 33 -13.15 -18.81 5.90
CA VAL A 33 -13.06 -17.41 5.46
C VAL A 33 -12.09 -16.62 6.34
N LEU A 34 -12.16 -16.77 7.66
CA LEU A 34 -11.23 -16.12 8.59
C LEU A 34 -9.77 -16.57 8.36
N GLY A 35 -9.54 -17.86 8.12
CA GLY A 35 -8.19 -18.37 7.82
C GLY A 35 -7.62 -17.84 6.49
N ILE A 36 -8.45 -17.70 5.46
CA ILE A 36 -8.03 -17.14 4.16
C ILE A 36 -7.71 -15.65 4.31
N ILE A 37 -8.57 -14.88 4.99
CA ILE A 37 -8.32 -13.45 5.23
C ILE A 37 -7.01 -13.28 5.99
N ALA A 38 -6.79 -14.04 7.06
CA ALA A 38 -5.55 -13.97 7.83
C ALA A 38 -4.30 -14.29 7.00
N LEU A 39 -4.36 -15.27 6.07
CA LEU A 39 -3.25 -15.56 5.16
C LEU A 39 -3.00 -14.39 4.20
N LEU A 40 -4.04 -13.86 3.57
CA LEU A 40 -3.90 -12.77 2.60
C LEU A 40 -3.38 -11.48 3.26
N THR A 41 -3.80 -11.19 4.50
CA THR A 41 -3.36 -9.99 5.22
C THR A 41 -2.00 -10.16 5.89
N SER A 42 -1.41 -11.35 5.91
CA SER A 42 -0.11 -11.60 6.57
C SER A 42 1.10 -10.99 5.84
N TRP A 43 0.93 -10.56 4.58
CA TRP A 43 2.00 -9.97 3.77
C TRP A 43 2.26 -8.47 4.08
N ILE A 44 1.33 -7.78 4.77
CA ILE A 44 1.48 -6.37 5.14
C ILE A 44 1.90 -6.27 6.62
N PRO A 45 3.11 -5.76 6.97
CA PRO A 45 3.67 -5.81 8.33
C PRO A 45 2.79 -5.16 9.41
N ILE A 46 2.14 -4.04 9.10
CA ILE A 46 1.26 -3.31 10.03
C ILE A 46 -0.07 -4.07 10.27
N VAL A 47 -0.53 -4.87 9.30
CA VAL A 47 -1.79 -5.65 9.38
C VAL A 47 -1.58 -7.04 10.00
N ASN A 48 -0.33 -7.47 10.15
CA ASN A 48 0.04 -8.80 10.65
C ASN A 48 -0.45 -9.09 12.09
N ASN A 49 -0.51 -8.07 12.96
CA ASN A 49 -1.06 -8.23 14.32
C ASN A 49 -2.57 -8.52 14.32
N LEU A 50 -3.34 -7.92 13.40
CA LEU A 50 -4.75 -8.24 13.21
C LEU A 50 -4.92 -9.66 12.62
N ALA A 51 -4.04 -10.05 11.70
CA ALA A 51 -3.99 -11.40 11.15
C ALA A 51 -3.75 -12.46 12.23
N ALA A 52 -2.88 -12.19 13.21
CA ALA A 52 -2.64 -13.07 14.36
C ALA A 52 -3.91 -13.26 15.22
N VAL A 53 -4.63 -12.18 15.51
CA VAL A 53 -5.89 -12.23 16.26
C VAL A 53 -6.96 -13.01 15.47
N LEU A 54 -7.11 -12.75 14.18
CA LEU A 54 -8.05 -13.46 13.31
C LEU A 54 -7.69 -14.94 13.17
N ALA A 55 -6.41 -15.29 13.09
CA ALA A 55 -5.94 -16.68 13.06
C ALA A 55 -6.24 -17.41 14.38
N LEU A 56 -6.07 -16.76 15.53
CA LEU A 56 -6.45 -17.32 16.84
C LEU A 56 -7.95 -17.55 16.95
N VAL A 57 -8.76 -16.60 16.46
CA VAL A 57 -10.23 -16.75 16.42
C VAL A 57 -10.64 -17.89 15.47
N GLY A 58 -10.02 -17.96 14.28
CA GLY A 58 -10.22 -19.05 13.31
C GLY A 58 -9.88 -20.43 13.89
N LEU A 59 -8.76 -20.53 14.61
CA LEU A 59 -8.34 -21.75 15.31
C LEU A 59 -9.31 -22.12 16.44
N GLY A 60 -9.73 -21.14 17.23
CA GLY A 60 -10.70 -21.33 18.32
C GLY A 60 -12.07 -21.80 17.83
N LEU A 61 -12.53 -21.33 16.67
CA LEU A 61 -13.79 -21.76 16.04
C LEU A 61 -13.66 -23.09 15.27
N GLY A 62 -12.47 -23.38 14.73
CA GLY A 62 -12.18 -24.60 13.98
C GLY A 62 -12.22 -25.87 14.83
N ILE A 63 -11.75 -25.81 16.08
CA ILE A 63 -11.70 -26.98 16.99
C ILE A 63 -13.12 -27.52 17.32
N PRO A 64 -14.11 -26.70 17.76
CA PRO A 64 -15.48 -27.15 17.98
C PRO A 64 -16.18 -27.62 16.69
N ALA A 65 -15.89 -26.97 15.55
CA ALA A 65 -16.44 -27.35 14.24
C ALA A 65 -15.97 -28.75 13.82
N LEU A 66 -14.68 -29.06 14.01
CA LEU A 66 -14.09 -30.38 13.76
C LEU A 66 -14.70 -31.45 14.69
N LEU A 67 -14.88 -31.14 15.97
CA LEU A 67 -15.48 -32.05 16.94
C LEU A 67 -16.97 -32.35 16.64
N ARG A 68 -17.76 -31.35 16.22
CA ARG A 68 -19.16 -31.53 15.80
C ARG A 68 -19.30 -32.29 14.48
N ALA A 69 -18.38 -32.06 13.54
CA ALA A 69 -18.30 -32.82 12.29
C ALA A 69 -17.94 -34.30 12.54
N ARG A 70 -16.96 -34.57 13.42
CA ARG A 70 -16.58 -35.93 13.83
C ARG A 70 -17.68 -36.69 14.56
N ARG A 71 -18.51 -36.01 15.34
CA ARG A 71 -19.69 -36.60 16.02
C ARG A 71 -20.88 -36.84 15.09
N GLY A 72 -20.76 -36.54 13.79
CA GLY A 72 -21.84 -36.71 12.81
C GLY A 72 -23.02 -35.74 13.01
N THR A 73 -22.86 -34.71 13.85
CA THR A 73 -23.91 -33.72 14.17
C THR A 73 -23.93 -32.53 13.22
N ALA A 74 -22.87 -32.34 12.42
CA ALA A 74 -22.76 -31.31 11.38
C ALA A 74 -22.08 -31.92 10.14
N GLY A 75 -22.42 -31.43 8.93
CA GLY A 75 -21.74 -31.79 7.69
C GLY A 75 -20.45 -30.97 7.49
N GLY A 76 -19.59 -31.40 6.55
CA GLY A 76 -18.43 -30.59 6.12
C GLY A 76 -17.08 -30.95 6.73
N THR A 77 -16.83 -32.22 7.07
CA THR A 77 -15.56 -32.69 7.67
C THR A 77 -14.31 -32.27 6.89
N GLY A 78 -14.36 -32.28 5.55
CA GLY A 78 -13.25 -31.80 4.71
C GLY A 78 -12.96 -30.31 4.88
N LEU A 79 -14.02 -29.49 4.99
CA LEU A 79 -13.93 -28.04 5.15
C LEU A 79 -13.38 -27.63 6.53
N ALA A 80 -13.72 -28.40 7.56
CA ALA A 80 -13.20 -28.18 8.91
C ALA A 80 -11.71 -28.54 9.03
N ILE A 81 -11.26 -29.57 8.31
CA ILE A 81 -9.85 -29.97 8.27
C ILE A 81 -9.02 -28.93 7.54
N THR A 82 -9.47 -28.47 6.37
CA THR A 82 -8.76 -27.43 5.62
C THR A 82 -8.67 -26.14 6.41
N GLY A 83 -9.77 -25.66 7.01
CA GLY A 83 -9.74 -24.44 7.85
C GLY A 83 -8.76 -24.53 9.03
N LEU A 84 -8.67 -25.70 9.68
CA LEU A 84 -7.71 -25.92 10.77
C LEU A 84 -6.26 -25.91 10.27
N VAL A 85 -5.96 -26.64 9.18
CA VAL A 85 -4.62 -26.70 8.59
C VAL A 85 -4.17 -25.31 8.13
N THR A 86 -5.04 -24.58 7.42
CA THR A 86 -4.76 -23.22 6.95
C THR A 86 -4.50 -22.26 8.10
N SER A 87 -5.25 -22.36 9.21
CA SER A 87 -5.03 -21.52 10.41
C SER A 87 -3.70 -21.82 11.09
N VAL A 88 -3.27 -23.08 11.15
CA VAL A 88 -1.97 -23.47 11.73
C VAL A 88 -0.83 -22.97 10.85
N VAL A 89 -0.93 -23.11 9.53
CA VAL A 89 0.08 -22.61 8.59
C VAL A 89 0.22 -21.08 8.70
N ALA A 90 -0.90 -20.36 8.75
CA ALA A 90 -0.89 -18.91 8.96
C ALA A 90 -0.17 -18.52 10.25
N LEU A 91 -0.46 -19.22 11.37
CA LEU A 91 0.17 -18.93 12.66
C LEU A 91 1.69 -19.18 12.64
N VAL A 92 2.14 -20.24 11.97
CA VAL A 92 3.57 -20.51 11.79
C VAL A 92 4.24 -19.41 10.97
N LEU A 93 3.62 -18.97 9.87
CA LEU A 93 4.15 -17.87 9.06
C LEU A 93 4.26 -16.57 9.86
N VAL A 94 3.25 -16.22 10.64
CA VAL A 94 3.29 -15.04 11.53
C VAL A 94 4.48 -15.09 12.48
N VAL A 95 4.71 -16.23 13.13
CA VAL A 95 5.83 -16.40 14.08
C VAL A 95 7.19 -16.31 13.37
N VAL A 96 7.33 -16.95 12.20
CA VAL A 96 8.58 -16.90 11.42
C VAL A 96 8.89 -15.47 10.97
N THR A 97 7.89 -14.76 10.47
CA THR A 97 8.01 -13.37 10.06
C THR A 97 8.36 -12.46 11.24
N GLN A 98 7.77 -12.67 12.42
CA GLN A 98 8.13 -11.94 13.64
C GLN A 98 9.58 -12.16 14.06
N LEU A 99 10.08 -13.41 13.99
CA LEU A 99 11.47 -13.73 14.33
C LEU A 99 12.47 -13.15 13.32
N PHE A 100 12.09 -13.08 12.05
CA PHE A 100 12.90 -12.46 11.02
C PHE A 100 12.99 -10.94 11.23
N TYR A 101 11.87 -10.28 11.53
CA TYR A 101 11.87 -8.84 11.83
C TYR A 101 12.68 -8.49 13.08
N SER A 102 12.60 -9.26 14.17
CA SER A 102 13.43 -9.01 15.36
C SER A 102 14.92 -9.12 15.05
N ALA A 103 15.33 -10.11 14.25
CA ALA A 103 16.73 -10.28 13.90
C ALA A 103 17.26 -9.14 13.01
N VAL A 104 16.42 -8.57 12.15
CA VAL A 104 16.78 -7.42 11.31
C VAL A 104 16.83 -6.12 12.13
N ILE A 105 15.90 -5.92 13.06
CA ILE A 105 15.88 -4.74 13.93
C ILE A 105 17.07 -4.76 14.90
N ASP A 106 17.40 -5.91 15.48
CA ASP A 106 18.57 -6.05 16.37
C ASP A 106 19.90 -5.76 15.64
N GLU A 107 19.99 -6.10 14.35
CA GLU A 107 21.17 -5.81 13.52
C GLU A 107 21.29 -4.31 13.19
N VAL A 108 20.15 -3.64 12.94
CA VAL A 108 20.10 -2.19 12.70
C VAL A 108 20.40 -1.40 13.98
N GLU A 109 19.87 -1.81 15.14
CA GLU A 109 20.22 -1.18 16.42
C GLU A 109 21.72 -1.33 16.72
N ARG A 110 22.31 -2.49 16.42
CA ARG A 110 23.73 -2.74 16.62
C ARG A 110 24.62 -1.87 15.73
N SER A 111 24.25 -1.68 14.46
CA SER A 111 25.03 -0.83 13.54
C SER A 111 24.95 0.65 13.93
N ILE A 112 23.78 1.10 14.40
CA ILE A 112 23.58 2.45 14.94
C ILE A 112 24.43 2.66 16.21
N ASP A 113 24.41 1.72 17.16
CA ASP A 113 25.23 1.79 18.39
C ASP A 113 26.75 1.75 18.10
N GLU A 114 27.19 0.99 17.09
CA GLU A 114 28.60 0.97 16.65
C GLU A 114 29.02 2.30 16.01
N GLU A 115 28.16 2.93 15.21
CA GLU A 115 28.44 4.26 14.64
C GLU A 115 28.46 5.35 15.70
N LEU A 116 27.51 5.35 16.64
CA LEU A 116 27.45 6.26 17.79
C LEU A 116 28.64 6.09 18.74
N SER A 117 29.14 4.86 18.90
CA SER A 117 30.34 4.58 19.71
C SER A 117 31.65 4.92 19.00
N SER A 118 31.64 5.14 17.68
CA SER A 118 32.83 5.48 16.87
C SER A 118 33.07 6.98 16.69
N ALA A 119 32.14 7.84 17.15
CA ALA A 119 32.31 9.28 17.14
C ALA A 119 33.42 9.71 18.13
N PRO A 120 34.38 10.57 17.72
CA PRO A 120 35.49 10.95 18.59
C PRO A 120 35.00 11.80 19.77
N ALA A 121 35.23 11.28 20.98
CA ALA A 121 35.02 11.98 22.24
C ALA A 121 36.16 12.97 22.51
N ASP A 122 36.23 14.08 21.76
CA ASP A 122 37.10 15.20 22.12
C ASP A 122 36.63 16.52 21.50
N ALA A 123 35.70 17.19 22.20
CA ALA A 123 35.56 18.64 22.18
C ALA A 123 34.90 19.10 23.48
N VAL A 124 35.63 19.04 24.60
CA VAL A 124 35.26 19.69 25.86
C VAL A 124 35.87 21.08 25.92
N ALA A 125 35.05 22.13 25.99
CA ALA A 125 35.23 23.25 26.94
C ALA A 125 33.94 24.09 27.06
N PRO A 126 33.67 24.74 28.22
CA PRO A 126 32.38 24.63 28.90
C PRO A 126 31.62 25.96 29.10
N GLY A 127 30.29 25.89 29.30
CA GLY A 127 29.47 27.05 29.66
C GLY A 127 27.98 26.72 29.94
N LEU A 128 27.71 26.29 31.17
CA LEU A 128 26.45 25.88 31.80
C LEU A 128 25.20 26.76 31.56
N THR A 129 24.06 26.21 31.09
CA THR A 129 22.81 25.93 31.87
C THR A 129 21.68 25.30 31.00
N GLU A 130 21.08 24.20 31.48
CA GLU A 130 19.94 23.40 30.94
C GLU A 130 18.55 24.09 31.06
N PRO A 131 17.41 23.47 30.66
CA PRO A 131 17.08 22.79 29.39
C PRO A 131 15.76 23.34 28.78
N ALA A 132 15.56 23.20 27.47
CA ALA A 132 14.22 23.31 26.86
C ALA A 132 13.94 22.04 26.05
N ILE A 133 12.94 21.31 26.51
CA ILE A 133 12.36 20.14 25.87
C ILE A 133 11.58 20.60 24.62
N GLY A 134 11.77 19.89 23.50
CA GLY A 134 10.79 19.80 22.43
C GLY A 134 11.01 20.74 21.25
N ASP A 135 11.89 20.34 20.35
CA ASP A 135 11.49 20.10 18.96
C ASP A 135 12.57 19.20 18.37
N GLU A 136 12.24 17.92 18.25
CA GLU A 136 12.98 17.03 17.36
C GLU A 136 12.60 17.47 15.93
N ALA A 137 13.21 18.58 15.50
CA ALA A 137 13.33 18.86 14.09
C ALA A 137 14.04 17.65 13.50
N ALA A 138 13.30 16.89 12.67
CA ALA A 138 13.88 15.89 11.80
C ALA A 138 15.17 16.46 11.20
N PRO A 139 16.27 15.67 11.13
CA PRO A 139 17.51 16.17 10.56
C PRO A 139 17.17 16.77 9.19
N ALA A 140 17.59 18.01 8.96
CA ALA A 140 17.35 18.69 7.70
C ALA A 140 17.93 17.79 6.60
N ALA A 141 17.06 17.08 5.89
CA ALA A 141 17.44 16.34 4.71
C ALA A 141 18.13 17.35 3.77
N ASP A 142 19.26 16.97 3.19
CA ASP A 142 19.96 17.83 2.24
C ASP A 142 19.01 18.18 1.10
N VAL A 143 18.53 19.43 1.07
CA VAL A 143 17.57 19.90 0.07
C VAL A 143 18.30 20.13 -1.26
N VAL A 144 17.89 19.40 -2.29
CA VAL A 144 18.46 19.48 -3.63
C VAL A 144 17.93 20.70 -4.37
N ALA A 145 18.80 21.45 -5.04
CA ALA A 145 18.39 22.58 -5.86
C ALA A 145 17.70 22.11 -7.15
N LEU A 146 16.73 22.88 -7.68
CA LEU A 146 16.15 22.63 -8.99
C LEU A 146 17.25 22.58 -10.08
N GLY A 147 17.08 21.67 -11.04
CA GLY A 147 18.06 21.41 -12.11
C GLY A 147 19.28 20.58 -11.68
N VAL A 148 19.38 20.16 -10.41
CA VAL A 148 20.43 19.25 -9.93
C VAL A 148 19.88 17.82 -9.88
N PRO A 149 20.56 16.85 -10.52
CA PRO A 149 20.14 15.46 -10.47
C PRO A 149 20.40 14.84 -9.09
N ALA A 150 19.45 14.05 -8.60
CA ALA A 150 19.60 13.21 -7.40
C ALA A 150 19.05 11.81 -7.64
N GLN A 151 19.55 10.83 -6.89
CA GLN A 151 19.10 9.44 -7.00
C GLN A 151 17.80 9.24 -6.19
N VAL A 152 16.77 8.68 -6.81
CA VAL A 152 15.50 8.29 -6.19
C VAL A 152 15.14 6.89 -6.68
N GLY A 153 15.25 5.88 -5.81
CA GLY A 153 15.13 4.47 -6.22
C GLY A 153 16.05 4.14 -7.40
N ASP A 154 15.48 3.58 -8.47
CA ASP A 154 16.18 3.23 -9.71
C ASP A 154 16.30 4.40 -10.72
N TYR A 155 16.06 5.65 -10.31
CA TYR A 155 16.07 6.81 -11.20
C TYR A 155 17.06 7.88 -10.74
N GLN A 156 17.75 8.48 -11.70
CA GLN A 156 18.36 9.79 -11.51
C GLN A 156 17.33 10.86 -11.91
N VAL A 157 16.81 11.58 -10.92
CA VAL A 157 15.72 12.56 -11.07
C VAL A 157 16.28 13.97 -11.03
N THR A 158 15.86 14.81 -11.98
CA THR A 158 16.09 16.25 -11.99
C THR A 158 14.75 16.95 -11.98
N VAL A 159 14.45 17.74 -10.96
CA VAL A 159 13.27 18.62 -10.97
C VAL A 159 13.63 19.89 -11.73
N ASP A 160 13.07 20.06 -12.92
CA ASP A 160 13.40 21.16 -13.83
C ASP A 160 12.69 22.45 -13.44
N ALA A 161 11.41 22.34 -13.10
CA ALA A 161 10.57 23.47 -12.75
C ALA A 161 9.44 23.05 -11.81
N VAL A 162 9.08 23.96 -10.90
CA VAL A 162 7.88 23.83 -10.07
C VAL A 162 7.01 25.06 -10.28
N GLN A 163 5.85 24.87 -10.90
CA GLN A 163 4.84 25.90 -11.09
C GLN A 163 3.84 25.82 -9.93
N LEU A 164 3.97 26.75 -8.99
CA LEU A 164 3.12 26.81 -7.79
C LEU A 164 1.66 27.18 -8.08
N ASP A 165 1.39 27.88 -9.18
CA ASP A 165 0.05 28.23 -9.69
C ASP A 165 -0.11 27.71 -11.12
N GLY A 166 -0.66 26.50 -11.22
CA GLY A 166 -0.82 25.71 -12.45
C GLY A 166 -2.23 25.75 -13.04
N ASP A 167 -3.19 26.44 -12.43
CA ASP A 167 -4.62 26.37 -12.80
C ASP A 167 -4.86 26.68 -14.29
N ALA A 168 -4.21 27.73 -14.79
CA ALA A 168 -4.32 28.13 -16.19
C ALA A 168 -3.69 27.10 -17.14
N ALA A 169 -2.60 26.45 -16.72
CA ALA A 169 -1.93 25.41 -17.52
C ALA A 169 -2.78 24.13 -17.56
N VAL A 170 -3.33 23.69 -16.43
CA VAL A 170 -4.25 22.56 -16.35
C VAL A 170 -5.50 22.78 -17.20
N ALA A 171 -6.13 23.95 -17.10
CA ALA A 171 -7.31 24.28 -17.89
C ALA A 171 -7.02 24.35 -19.40
N ALA A 172 -5.79 24.75 -19.79
CA ALA A 172 -5.38 24.81 -21.18
C ALA A 172 -5.01 23.43 -21.77
N ALA A 173 -4.52 22.51 -20.93
CA ALA A 173 -4.15 21.16 -21.36
C ALA A 173 -5.39 20.34 -21.78
N ASN A 174 -6.49 20.45 -21.03
CA ASN A 174 -7.72 19.73 -21.34
C ASN A 174 -8.96 20.48 -20.82
N GLU A 175 -9.91 20.79 -21.71
CA GLU A 175 -11.15 21.48 -21.37
C GLU A 175 -12.09 20.69 -20.45
N PHE A 176 -11.86 19.38 -20.32
CA PHE A 176 -12.59 18.49 -19.42
C PHE A 176 -12.01 18.42 -18.01
N ASN A 177 -10.86 19.06 -17.74
CA ASN A 177 -10.31 19.12 -16.40
C ASN A 177 -11.25 19.89 -15.47
N GLU A 178 -11.45 19.35 -14.27
CA GLU A 178 -12.21 20.02 -13.23
C GLU A 178 -11.37 21.13 -12.59
N ALA A 179 -12.04 22.16 -12.06
CA ALA A 179 -11.38 23.17 -11.25
C ALA A 179 -10.77 22.53 -9.99
N PRO A 180 -9.60 23.01 -9.52
CA PRO A 180 -9.00 22.46 -8.31
C PRO A 180 -9.88 22.75 -7.09
N THR A 181 -9.75 21.91 -6.08
CA THR A 181 -10.31 22.15 -4.75
C THR A 181 -9.57 23.29 -4.03
N GLY A 182 -8.24 23.31 -4.17
CA GLY A 182 -7.35 24.38 -3.73
C GLY A 182 -6.79 25.14 -4.92
N GLN A 183 -5.62 24.72 -5.38
CA GLN A 183 -4.89 25.28 -6.51
C GLN A 183 -3.97 24.17 -7.05
N TYR A 184 -3.90 24.03 -8.37
CA TYR A 184 -3.00 23.06 -8.97
C TYR A 184 -1.55 23.56 -8.87
N LEU A 185 -0.66 22.65 -8.46
CA LEU A 185 0.78 22.81 -8.53
C LEU A 185 1.29 21.79 -9.54
N ILE A 186 2.10 22.23 -10.51
CA ILE A 186 2.68 21.34 -11.53
C ILE A 186 4.19 21.28 -11.31
N THR A 187 4.75 20.09 -11.27
CA THR A 187 6.20 19.87 -11.26
C THR A 187 6.62 19.17 -12.53
N GLN A 188 7.64 19.70 -13.22
CA GLN A 188 8.25 19.07 -14.38
C GLN A 188 9.55 18.40 -13.96
N LEU A 189 9.71 17.14 -14.32
CA LEU A 189 10.89 16.36 -14.01
C LEU A 189 11.47 15.73 -15.27
N THR A 190 12.79 15.66 -15.32
CA THR A 190 13.54 14.85 -16.26
C THR A 190 14.20 13.71 -15.48
N VAL A 191 13.99 12.48 -15.94
CA VAL A 191 14.52 11.28 -15.28
C VAL A 191 15.38 10.46 -16.22
N THR A 192 16.45 9.87 -15.69
CA THR A 192 17.20 8.80 -16.36
C THR A 192 17.05 7.50 -15.59
N TYR A 193 16.58 6.44 -16.24
CA TYR A 193 16.46 5.12 -15.61
C TYR A 193 17.83 4.47 -15.44
N THR A 194 18.13 4.07 -14.20
CA THR A 194 19.41 3.48 -13.78
C THR A 194 19.30 2.01 -13.36
N GLY A 195 18.09 1.46 -13.33
CA GLY A 195 17.85 0.04 -13.06
C GLY A 195 18.28 -0.89 -14.19
N ALA A 196 18.25 -2.19 -13.93
CA ALA A 196 18.83 -3.21 -14.80
C ALA A 196 17.89 -3.76 -15.88
N GLU A 197 16.57 -3.64 -15.70
CA GLU A 197 15.55 -4.21 -16.59
C GLU A 197 14.77 -3.10 -17.30
N GLU A 198 13.53 -2.83 -16.89
CA GLU A 198 12.70 -1.77 -17.41
C GLU A 198 12.06 -0.99 -16.25
N GLY A 199 11.85 0.31 -16.45
CA GLY A 199 11.23 1.18 -15.47
C GLY A 199 10.09 1.99 -16.07
N MET A 200 9.03 2.23 -15.32
CA MET A 200 7.89 3.05 -15.70
C MET A 200 7.82 4.26 -14.79
N PRO A 201 8.53 5.36 -15.13
CA PRO A 201 8.75 6.45 -14.19
C PRO A 201 7.46 7.10 -13.67
N GLY A 202 6.39 7.15 -14.46
CA GLY A 202 5.10 7.64 -14.01
C GLY A 202 4.42 6.77 -12.94
N TRP A 203 4.70 5.47 -12.91
CA TRP A 203 4.14 4.54 -11.92
C TRP A 203 5.08 4.33 -10.74
N ASP A 204 6.38 4.38 -11.00
CA ASP A 204 7.42 4.02 -10.04
C ASP A 204 7.83 5.20 -9.14
N LEU A 205 7.55 6.45 -9.53
CA LEU A 205 7.83 7.66 -8.77
C LEU A 205 6.53 8.38 -8.39
N SER A 206 6.56 9.05 -7.23
CA SER A 206 5.53 9.98 -6.77
C SER A 206 6.16 11.32 -6.44
N ALA A 207 5.43 12.40 -6.73
CA ALA A 207 5.75 13.75 -6.31
C ALA A 207 4.82 14.15 -5.15
N VAL A 208 5.41 14.60 -4.05
CA VAL A 208 4.67 14.98 -2.84
C VAL A 208 5.02 16.39 -2.43
N PHE A 209 4.01 17.25 -2.35
CA PHE A 209 4.15 18.58 -1.77
C PHE A 209 3.87 18.55 -0.27
N HIS A 210 4.83 19.02 0.52
CA HIS A 210 4.75 19.13 1.97
C HIS A 210 4.34 20.55 2.32
N GLY A 211 3.06 20.72 2.66
CA GLY A 211 2.49 22.01 3.00
C GLY A 211 2.84 22.46 4.43
N THR A 212 2.82 23.77 4.66
CA THR A 212 3.09 24.35 6.00
C THR A 212 1.97 24.12 7.02
N ASP A 213 0.88 23.48 6.61
CA ASP A 213 -0.29 23.15 7.43
C ASP A 213 -0.23 21.72 8.01
N ALA A 214 0.96 21.12 8.02
CA ALA A 214 1.23 19.76 8.47
C ALA A 214 0.48 18.69 7.65
N ARG A 215 0.30 18.95 6.36
CA ARG A 215 -0.30 18.01 5.40
C ARG A 215 0.63 17.77 4.22
N GLN A 216 0.50 16.58 3.66
CA GLN A 216 1.13 16.19 2.40
C GLN A 216 0.06 16.12 1.32
N TYR A 217 0.43 16.51 0.11
CA TYR A 217 -0.40 16.49 -1.08
C TYR A 217 0.36 15.70 -2.13
N SER A 218 -0.15 14.52 -2.48
CA SER A 218 0.50 13.62 -3.44
C SER A 218 -0.04 13.87 -4.84
N ASP A 219 0.78 13.58 -5.84
CA ASP A 219 0.34 13.57 -7.22
C ASP A 219 -0.79 12.57 -7.50
N ALA A 220 -0.85 11.48 -6.73
CA ALA A 220 -1.92 10.49 -6.82
C ALA A 220 -3.32 11.05 -6.47
N ASP A 221 -3.38 12.19 -5.77
CA ASP A 221 -4.64 12.88 -5.46
C ASP A 221 -5.08 13.85 -6.57
N CYS A 222 -4.20 14.15 -7.54
CA CYS A 222 -4.50 15.02 -8.66
C CYS A 222 -5.10 14.22 -9.83
N MET A 223 -6.34 14.50 -10.18
CA MET A 223 -7.06 13.82 -11.28
C MET A 223 -7.04 14.61 -12.60
N ALA A 224 -6.28 15.70 -12.66
CA ALA A 224 -6.20 16.54 -13.84
C ALA A 224 -5.28 15.92 -14.90
N VAL A 225 -5.66 16.03 -16.17
CA VAL A 225 -4.81 15.64 -17.30
C VAL A 225 -3.86 16.77 -17.65
N LEU A 226 -2.56 16.51 -17.64
CA LEU A 226 -1.53 17.48 -17.98
C LEU A 226 -1.14 17.44 -19.47
N ALA A 227 -0.34 18.42 -19.91
CA ALA A 227 0.14 18.46 -21.28
C ALA A 227 1.19 17.37 -21.55
N ASP A 228 2.08 17.14 -20.59
CA ASP A 228 3.11 16.10 -20.61
C ASP A 228 2.95 15.21 -19.37
N ASP A 229 1.82 14.51 -19.26
CA ASP A 229 1.44 13.77 -18.06
C ASP A 229 2.38 12.59 -17.74
N ALA A 230 2.75 12.43 -16.48
CA ALA A 230 3.60 11.33 -16.02
C ALA A 230 3.02 9.95 -16.36
N MET A 231 1.69 9.80 -16.36
CA MET A 231 1.03 8.53 -16.69
C MET A 231 1.20 8.14 -18.16
N ASP A 232 1.52 9.10 -19.04
CA ASP A 232 1.80 8.90 -20.45
C ASP A 232 3.30 8.70 -20.75
N ALA A 233 4.18 8.82 -19.74
CA ALA A 233 5.61 8.59 -19.90
C ALA A 233 5.90 7.15 -20.36
N PRO A 234 6.81 6.95 -21.33
CA PRO A 234 7.09 5.64 -21.88
C PRO A 234 7.86 4.77 -20.88
N THR A 235 7.75 3.44 -21.05
CA THR A 235 8.65 2.50 -20.38
C THR A 235 10.10 2.75 -20.84
N LEU A 236 11.00 2.89 -19.87
CA LEU A 236 12.42 3.16 -20.09
C LEU A 236 13.24 1.88 -19.94
N ASN A 237 14.12 1.64 -20.93
CA ASN A 237 15.21 0.67 -20.81
C ASN A 237 16.39 1.30 -20.04
N PRO A 238 17.41 0.52 -19.60
CA PRO A 238 18.52 1.05 -18.82
C PRO A 238 19.25 2.17 -19.56
N GLY A 239 19.43 3.31 -18.89
CA GLY A 239 19.98 4.55 -19.47
C GLY A 239 19.00 5.38 -20.30
N GLY A 240 17.75 4.93 -20.45
CA GLY A 240 16.66 5.70 -21.08
C GLY A 240 16.34 6.96 -20.28
N THR A 241 15.91 8.02 -20.96
CA THR A 241 15.58 9.32 -20.34
C THR A 241 14.28 9.84 -20.91
N ASP A 242 13.47 10.47 -20.06
CA ASP A 242 12.25 11.16 -20.48
C ASP A 242 11.93 12.35 -19.56
N THR A 243 11.07 13.26 -20.03
CA THR A 243 10.63 14.45 -19.31
C THR A 243 9.10 14.48 -19.27
N PHE A 244 8.53 14.63 -18.07
CA PHE A 244 7.09 14.62 -17.86
C PHE A 244 6.71 15.47 -16.63
N GLN A 245 5.42 15.53 -16.34
CA GLN A 245 4.84 16.38 -15.31
C GLN A 245 3.99 15.56 -14.34
N PHE A 246 4.11 15.89 -13.06
CA PHE A 246 3.12 15.54 -12.03
C PHE A 246 2.34 16.79 -11.62
N CYS A 247 1.09 16.63 -11.19
CA CYS A 247 0.33 17.69 -10.56
C CYS A 247 -0.11 17.32 -9.15
N MET A 248 -0.33 18.32 -8.31
CA MET A 248 -0.93 18.19 -6.98
C MET A 248 -2.01 19.26 -6.81
N ASP A 249 -3.03 19.00 -5.98
CA ASP A 249 -4.05 19.99 -5.62
C ASP A 249 -3.83 20.46 -4.17
N VAL A 250 -3.32 21.68 -4.02
CA VAL A 250 -2.81 22.21 -2.75
C VAL A 250 -3.57 23.48 -2.36
N PRO A 251 -4.09 23.61 -1.12
CA PRO A 251 -4.63 24.87 -0.64
C PRO A 251 -3.59 26.00 -0.72
N PRO A 252 -3.91 27.17 -1.29
CA PRO A 252 -2.95 28.27 -1.46
C PRO A 252 -2.28 28.74 -0.16
N SER A 253 -2.94 28.58 0.99
CA SER A 253 -2.39 28.93 2.30
C SER A 253 -1.28 27.99 2.79
N ALA A 254 -1.18 26.78 2.22
CA ALA A 254 -0.18 25.77 2.60
C ALA A 254 1.08 25.82 1.73
N ILE A 255 1.05 26.55 0.61
CA ILE A 255 2.13 26.62 -0.39
C ILE A 255 3.35 27.42 0.10
N PRO A 256 3.22 28.63 0.67
CA PRO A 256 4.39 29.46 1.00
C PRO A 256 5.30 28.81 2.04
N GLY A 257 6.54 28.51 1.65
CA GLY A 257 7.51 27.83 2.53
C GLY A 257 7.34 26.31 2.60
N GLY A 258 6.45 25.74 1.79
CA GLY A 258 6.36 24.30 1.59
C GLY A 258 7.56 23.74 0.82
N GLN A 259 7.67 22.41 0.80
CA GLN A 259 8.76 21.69 0.14
C GLN A 259 8.21 20.63 -0.80
N LEU A 260 8.94 20.34 -1.89
CA LEU A 260 8.61 19.24 -2.80
C LEU A 260 9.53 18.06 -2.48
N SER A 261 9.01 16.85 -2.41
CA SER A 261 9.82 15.64 -2.47
C SER A 261 9.44 14.77 -3.65
N VAL A 262 10.41 14.00 -4.14
CA VAL A 262 10.17 12.90 -5.07
C VAL A 262 10.62 11.61 -4.37
N GLU A 263 9.79 10.59 -4.43
CA GLU A 263 10.03 9.31 -3.76
C GLU A 263 9.54 8.15 -4.64
N PRO A 264 10.06 6.92 -4.45
CA PRO A 264 9.48 5.76 -5.11
C PRO A 264 8.06 5.51 -4.60
N THR A 265 7.13 5.23 -5.51
CA THR A 265 5.71 4.96 -5.16
C THR A 265 5.57 3.76 -4.22
N MET A 266 6.45 2.77 -4.36
CA MET A 266 6.54 1.61 -3.47
C MET A 266 7.98 1.40 -3.04
N SER A 267 8.33 1.87 -1.84
CA SER A 267 9.59 1.52 -1.16
C SER A 267 9.35 1.12 0.29
N PHE A 268 10.25 0.30 0.81
CA PHE A 268 10.29 -0.09 2.23
C PHE A 268 11.33 0.73 3.02
N ASP A 269 12.16 1.49 2.30
CA ASP A 269 13.19 2.37 2.83
C ASP A 269 12.79 3.84 2.57
N ASP A 270 13.33 4.76 3.37
CA ASP A 270 13.07 6.19 3.17
C ASP A 270 14.02 6.75 2.10
N GLU A 271 13.61 6.60 0.84
CA GLU A 271 14.39 7.03 -0.34
C GLU A 271 13.89 8.36 -0.93
N ARG A 272 13.11 9.12 -0.16
CA ARG A 272 12.60 10.42 -0.60
C ARG A 272 13.74 11.44 -0.71
N VAL A 273 13.70 12.24 -1.76
CA VAL A 273 14.61 13.38 -1.94
C VAL A 273 13.82 14.67 -1.95
N PHE A 274 14.21 15.62 -1.09
CA PHE A 274 13.60 16.94 -1.03
C PHE A 274 14.27 17.89 -2.02
N TYR A 275 13.45 18.71 -2.69
CA TYR A 275 13.87 19.72 -3.63
C TYR A 275 13.42 21.10 -3.18
N ALA A 276 14.28 22.10 -3.39
CA ALA A 276 13.96 23.49 -3.09
C ALA A 276 12.88 24.00 -4.03
N VAL A 277 11.81 24.56 -3.48
CA VAL A 277 10.73 25.22 -4.22
C VAL A 277 10.95 26.72 -4.10
N GLN A 278 11.07 27.43 -5.22
CA GLN A 278 11.34 28.87 -5.24
C GLN A 278 10.07 29.72 -5.24
#